data_AF-A0A438C3I9-F1
#
_entry.id   AF-A0A438C3I9-F1
#
_cell.length_a   1.000
_cell.length_b   1.000
_cell.length_c   1.000
_cell.angle_alpha   90.00
_cell.angle_beta   90.00
_cell.angle_gamma   90.00
#
_symmetry.space_group_name_H-M   'P 1'
#
loop_
_entity.id
_entity.type
_entity.pdbx_description
1 polymer ?
#
loop_
_entity_poly.entity_id
_entity_poly.type
_entity_poly.pdbx_seq_one_letter_code
_entity_poly.pdbx_strand_id
1 'polypeptide(L)'
;MPAVLVKEAYGRGHPVDAKTKVCPICKGIGRVTIPPFTSTCSSCKGLGRIVKEHCTTCRGSGVVEGVKDVEVVIPAGVDSGDTIHVPKVGNAGGRGVEPGNLYIKLKAQLYLFHSVFSRHAKC
;
A
#
# COMPACT_ATOMS: atom_id res chain seq x y z
N MET A 1 -11.28 5.70 3.93
CA MET A 1 -11.58 4.59 2.98
C MET A 1 -10.24 4.03 2.46
N PRO A 2 -10.17 2.81 1.89
CA PRO A 2 -8.90 2.27 1.40
C PRO A 2 -8.36 3.12 0.25
N ALA A 3 -7.03 3.32 0.22
CA ALA A 3 -6.37 3.94 -0.92
C ALA A 3 -5.98 2.86 -1.95
N VAL A 4 -6.33 3.08 -3.21
CA VAL A 4 -6.08 2.16 -4.34
C VAL A 4 -5.23 2.87 -5.40
N LEU A 5 -4.32 2.14 -6.04
CA LEU A 5 -3.48 2.66 -7.12
C LEU A 5 -4.31 3.05 -8.33
N VAL A 6 -4.03 4.22 -8.89
CA VAL A 6 -4.55 4.57 -10.22
C VAL A 6 -3.73 3.84 -11.28
N LYS A 7 -4.38 2.92 -12.01
CA LYS A 7 -3.77 2.08 -13.06
C LYS A 7 -3.14 2.91 -14.17
N GLU A 8 -3.84 3.94 -14.66
CA GLU A 8 -3.36 4.84 -15.74
C GLU A 8 -2.04 5.54 -15.41
N ALA A 9 -1.82 5.82 -14.12
CA ALA A 9 -0.62 6.48 -13.63
C ALA A 9 0.41 5.49 -13.05
N TYR A 10 0.12 4.19 -13.01
CA TYR A 10 0.92 3.15 -12.33
C TYR A 10 1.39 3.58 -10.93
N GLY A 11 0.55 4.30 -10.18
CA GLY A 11 0.92 4.84 -8.89
C GLY A 11 1.89 6.03 -8.91
N ARG A 12 2.39 6.50 -10.05
CA ARG A 12 3.38 7.59 -10.13
C ARG A 12 2.79 8.99 -9.98
N GLY A 13 1.49 9.15 -10.17
CA GLY A 13 0.83 10.45 -10.12
C GLY A 13 0.79 11.22 -11.45
N HIS A 14 1.33 10.64 -12.52
CA HIS A 14 1.29 11.22 -13.87
C HIS A 14 1.03 10.12 -14.92
N PRO A 15 0.44 10.47 -16.08
CA PRO A 15 0.26 9.52 -17.16
C PRO A 15 1.60 8.94 -17.62
N VAL A 16 1.57 7.73 -18.17
CA VAL A 16 2.79 7.03 -18.64
C VAL A 16 3.50 7.80 -19.76
N ASP A 17 2.73 8.48 -20.61
CA ASP A 17 3.23 9.25 -21.75
C ASP A 17 3.46 10.73 -21.42
N ALA A 18 3.42 11.10 -20.13
CA ALA A 18 3.60 12.47 -19.71
C ALA A 18 4.96 13.00 -20.19
N LYS A 19 4.95 14.20 -20.79
CA LYS A 19 6.19 14.87 -21.19
C LYS A 19 7.01 15.19 -19.94
N THR A 20 8.16 14.52 -19.80
CA THR A 20 9.09 14.70 -18.68
C THR A 20 10.39 15.34 -19.14
N LYS A 21 11.00 16.16 -18.28
CA LYS A 21 12.37 16.65 -18.45
C LYS A 21 13.20 16.22 -17.25
N VAL A 22 14.46 15.86 -17.46
CA VAL A 22 15.38 15.55 -16.35
C VAL A 22 15.45 16.76 -15.43
N CYS A 23 15.34 16.54 -14.12
CA CYS A 23 15.39 17.62 -13.15
C CYS A 23 16.80 18.21 -13.14
N PRO A 24 16.99 19.51 -13.43
CA PRO A 24 18.32 20.12 -13.46
C PRO A 24 18.93 20.22 -12.06
N ILE A 25 18.10 20.30 -11.02
CA ILE A 25 18.55 20.48 -9.62
C ILE A 25 19.20 19.22 -9.06
N CYS A 26 18.54 18.07 -9.21
CA CYS A 26 19.07 16.79 -8.72
C CYS A 26 19.69 15.92 -9.82
N LYS A 27 19.73 16.40 -11.07
CA LYS A 27 20.28 15.68 -12.24
C LYS A 27 19.75 14.25 -12.41
N GLY A 28 18.47 14.03 -12.14
CA GLY A 28 17.86 12.69 -12.23
C GLY A 28 17.90 11.85 -10.95
N ILE A 29 18.64 12.28 -9.92
CA ILE A 29 18.85 11.48 -8.70
C ILE A 29 17.60 11.49 -7.78
N GLY A 30 16.80 12.55 -7.84
CA GLY A 30 15.59 12.70 -7.01
C GLY A 30 15.84 13.18 -5.58
N ARG A 31 17.09 13.23 -5.12
CA ARG A 31 17.52 13.79 -3.83
C ARG A 31 18.62 14.83 -4.03
N VAL A 32 18.73 15.74 -3.07
CA VAL A 32 19.81 16.74 -2.99
C VAL A 32 20.57 16.48 -1.70
N THR A 33 21.89 16.33 -1.80
CA THR A 33 22.77 16.09 -0.67
C THR A 33 23.61 17.34 -0.42
N ILE A 34 23.49 17.89 0.78
CA ILE A 34 24.30 18.99 1.31
C ILE A 34 24.93 18.44 2.60
N PRO A 35 26.14 17.85 2.53
CA PRO A 35 26.71 17.11 3.64
C PRO A 35 26.69 17.89 4.96
N PRO A 36 26.31 17.26 6.09
CA PRO A 36 25.96 15.84 6.24
C PRO A 36 24.50 15.49 5.87
N PHE A 37 23.70 16.46 5.45
CA PHE A 37 22.26 16.30 5.25
C PHE A 37 21.91 15.82 3.84
N THR A 38 20.89 14.98 3.73
CA THR A 38 20.27 14.60 2.45
C THR A 38 18.78 14.82 2.55
N SER A 39 18.22 15.51 1.56
CA SER A 39 16.79 15.78 1.48
C SER A 39 16.24 15.39 0.12
N THR A 40 14.93 15.15 0.06
CA THR A 40 14.24 14.90 -1.21
C THR A 40 14.27 16.18 -2.05
N CYS A 41 14.56 16.06 -3.35
CA CYS A 41 14.59 17.23 -4.22
C CYS A 41 13.19 17.85 -4.31
N SER A 42 13.05 19.10 -3.88
CA SER A 42 11.77 19.83 -3.86
C SER A 42 11.23 20.10 -5.27
N SER A 43 12.10 20.37 -6.25
CA SER A 43 11.71 20.68 -7.63
C SER A 43 11.06 19.50 -8.36
N CYS A 44 11.53 18.28 -8.12
CA CYS A 44 10.95 17.08 -8.73
C CYS A 44 10.21 16.18 -7.73
N LYS A 45 10.08 16.58 -6.45
CA LYS A 45 9.44 15.81 -5.37
C LYS A 45 9.91 14.35 -5.28
N GLY A 46 11.20 14.09 -5.51
CA GLY A 46 11.75 12.73 -5.48
C GLY A 46 11.74 11.97 -6.81
N LEU A 47 11.02 12.43 -7.84
CA LEU A 47 10.89 11.69 -9.11
C LEU A 47 12.16 11.69 -9.99
N GLY A 48 13.13 12.57 -9.72
CA GLY A 48 14.31 12.79 -10.58
C GLY A 48 13.99 13.52 -11.91
N ARG A 49 12.73 13.61 -12.29
CA ARG A 49 12.24 14.30 -13.49
C ARG A 49 11.14 15.29 -13.13
N ILE A 50 11.08 16.39 -13.86
CA ILE A 50 10.00 17.36 -13.78
C ILE A 50 8.94 16.94 -14.78
N VAL A 51 7.74 16.68 -14.28
CA VAL A 51 6.58 16.27 -15.07
C VAL A 51 5.65 17.47 -15.22
N LYS A 52 5.35 17.87 -16.46
CA LYS A 52 4.42 18.98 -16.72
C LYS A 52 2.96 18.55 -16.59
N GLU A 53 2.66 17.35 -17.06
CA GLU A 53 1.30 16.79 -17.11
C GLU A 53 1.07 15.88 -15.90
N HIS A 54 0.16 16.27 -15.02
CA HIS A 54 -0.20 15.48 -13.85
C HIS A 54 -1.46 14.66 -14.15
N CYS A 55 -1.59 13.49 -13.54
CA CYS A 55 -2.80 12.68 -13.68
C CYS A 55 -3.98 13.43 -13.04
N THR A 56 -5.03 13.67 -13.80
CA THR A 56 -6.25 14.37 -13.35
C THR A 56 -7.01 13.55 -12.31
N THR A 57 -7.01 12.23 -12.45
CA THR A 57 -7.70 11.27 -11.59
C THR A 57 -7.13 11.25 -10.16
N CYS A 58 -5.81 11.13 -10.00
CA CYS A 58 -5.17 11.13 -8.68
C CYS A 58 -4.55 12.48 -8.28
N ARG A 59 -4.64 13.50 -9.14
CA ARG A 59 -4.08 14.85 -8.89
C ARG A 59 -2.61 14.83 -8.46
N GLY A 60 -1.82 13.89 -8.98
CA GLY A 60 -0.40 13.77 -8.63
C GLY A 60 -0.08 12.93 -7.39
N SER A 61 -1.06 12.33 -6.71
CA SER A 61 -0.81 11.44 -5.56
C SER A 61 -0.41 10.04 -6.00
N GLY A 62 -0.93 9.54 -7.13
CA GLY A 62 -0.79 8.16 -7.57
C GLY A 62 -1.85 7.20 -7.03
N VAL A 63 -2.68 7.65 -6.08
CA VAL A 63 -3.72 6.85 -5.41
C VAL A 63 -5.04 7.60 -5.34
N VAL A 64 -6.14 6.86 -5.30
CA VAL A 64 -7.50 7.37 -5.08
C VAL A 64 -8.18 6.53 -4.00
N GLU A 65 -9.21 7.08 -3.37
CA GLU A 65 -10.06 6.27 -2.49
C GLU A 65 -10.86 5.26 -3.34
N GLY A 66 -10.90 4.01 -2.88
CA GLY A 66 -11.58 2.94 -3.60
C GLY A 66 -11.72 1.68 -2.77
N VAL A 67 -12.52 0.75 -3.26
CA VAL A 67 -12.69 -0.58 -2.67
C VAL A 67 -11.74 -1.55 -3.38
N LYS A 68 -11.10 -2.42 -2.60
CA LYS A 68 -10.26 -3.50 -3.11
C LYS A 68 -10.73 -4.79 -2.46
N ASP A 69 -11.22 -5.71 -3.29
CA ASP A 69 -11.59 -7.05 -2.84
C ASP A 69 -10.34 -7.90 -2.62
N VAL A 70 -10.36 -8.70 -1.56
CA VAL A 70 -9.24 -9.53 -1.12
C VAL A 70 -9.77 -10.91 -0.78
N GLU A 71 -9.39 -11.90 -1.57
CA GLU A 71 -9.66 -13.29 -1.25
C GLU A 71 -8.63 -13.80 -0.24
N VAL A 72 -9.12 -14.33 0.89
CA VAL A 72 -8.28 -14.88 1.95
C VAL A 72 -8.76 -16.28 2.27
N VAL A 73 -7.85 -17.24 2.17
CA VAL A 73 -8.10 -18.63 2.59
C VAL A 73 -7.86 -18.72 4.10
N ILE A 74 -8.87 -19.16 4.84
CA ILE A 74 -8.77 -19.43 6.27
C ILE A 74 -8.45 -20.93 6.44
N PRO A 75 -7.22 -21.29 6.87
CA PRO A 75 -6.87 -22.69 7.05
C PRO A 75 -7.64 -23.31 8.23
N ALA A 76 -7.86 -24.62 8.16
CA ALA A 76 -8.46 -25.36 9.28
C ALA A 76 -7.53 -25.33 10.50
N GLY A 77 -8.11 -25.23 11.70
CA GLY A 77 -7.35 -25.22 12.96
C GLY A 77 -6.90 -23.86 13.46
N VAL A 78 -7.41 -22.77 12.87
CA VAL A 78 -7.24 -21.42 13.44
C VAL A 78 -8.16 -21.21 14.63
N ASP A 79 -7.61 -20.62 15.69
CA ASP A 79 -8.30 -20.33 16.94
C ASP A 79 -8.68 -18.84 17.06
N SER A 80 -9.55 -18.54 18.04
CA SER A 80 -9.85 -17.15 18.38
C SER A 80 -8.62 -16.43 18.88
N GLY A 81 -8.30 -15.28 18.28
CA GLY A 81 -7.10 -14.52 18.61
C GLY A 81 -6.00 -14.67 17.56
N ASP A 82 -6.08 -15.67 16.69
CA ASP A 82 -5.15 -15.82 15.58
C ASP A 82 -5.24 -14.63 14.61
N THR A 83 -4.10 -14.30 14.01
CA THR A 83 -3.99 -13.21 13.06
C THR A 83 -3.46 -13.73 11.74
N ILE A 84 -4.25 -13.59 10.68
CA ILE A 84 -3.80 -13.88 9.32
C ILE A 84 -3.11 -12.62 8.78
N HIS A 85 -1.86 -12.78 8.36
CA HIS A 85 -1.08 -11.74 7.70
C HIS A 85 -1.20 -11.90 6.18
N VAL A 86 -1.70 -10.86 5.51
CA VAL A 86 -1.81 -10.82 4.05
C VAL A 86 -0.88 -9.71 3.54
N PRO A 87 0.32 -10.07 3.03
CA PRO A 87 1.32 -9.09 2.64
C PRO A 87 0.93 -8.34 1.37
N LYS A 88 1.29 -7.05 1.28
CA LYS A 88 1.08 -6.20 0.08
C LYS A 88 -0.38 -6.00 -0.35
N VAL A 89 -1.34 -6.28 0.53
CA VAL A 89 -2.77 -6.09 0.26
C VAL A 89 -3.41 -4.97 1.09
N GLY A 90 -2.63 -4.29 1.93
CA GLY A 90 -3.04 -3.07 2.60
C GLY A 90 -3.20 -1.88 1.64
N ASN A 91 -3.31 -0.68 2.23
CA ASN A 91 -3.45 0.56 1.47
C ASN A 91 -2.32 0.73 0.45
N ALA A 92 -2.70 1.13 -0.76
CA ALA A 92 -1.76 1.47 -1.80
C ALA A 92 -0.93 2.70 -1.40
N GLY A 93 0.38 2.61 -1.65
CA GLY A 93 1.28 3.73 -1.56
C GLY A 93 1.38 4.48 -2.90
N GLY A 94 1.19 5.79 -2.88
CA GLY A 94 1.49 6.62 -4.05
C GLY A 94 3.00 6.74 -4.29
N ARG A 95 3.38 7.08 -5.52
CA ARG A 95 4.76 7.41 -5.96
C ARG A 95 5.80 6.34 -5.71
N GLY A 96 5.47 5.08 -6.02
CA GLY A 96 6.40 3.95 -5.90
C GLY A 96 6.57 3.42 -4.48
N VAL A 97 5.73 3.86 -3.54
CA VAL A 97 5.61 3.25 -2.21
C VAL A 97 4.89 1.92 -2.34
N GLU A 98 5.48 0.84 -1.84
CA GLU A 98 4.83 -0.47 -1.84
C GLU A 98 3.56 -0.47 -0.97
N PRO A 99 2.53 -1.25 -1.33
CA PRO A 99 1.34 -1.38 -0.50
C PRO A 99 1.67 -1.96 0.87
N GLY A 100 0.93 -1.51 1.89
CA GLY A 100 1.04 -2.06 3.24
C GLY A 100 0.51 -3.50 3.34
N ASN A 101 0.43 -4.00 4.57
CA ASN A 101 -0.11 -5.33 4.86
C ASN A 101 -1.53 -5.23 5.42
N LEU A 102 -2.33 -6.26 5.19
CA LEU A 102 -3.63 -6.44 5.83
C LEU A 102 -3.48 -7.49 6.94
N TYR A 103 -3.93 -7.14 8.15
CA TYR A 103 -3.97 -8.05 9.30
C TYR A 103 -5.43 -8.36 9.61
N ILE A 104 -5.80 -9.64 9.57
CA ILE A 104 -7.15 -10.10 9.85
C ILE A 104 -7.11 -10.83 11.18
N LYS A 105 -7.69 -10.21 12.21
CA LYS A 105 -7.83 -10.83 13.53
C LYS A 105 -9.09 -11.68 13.56
N LEU A 106 -8.93 -12.97 13.80
CA LEU A 106 -10.03 -13.90 13.89
C LEU A 106 -10.67 -13.83 15.27
N LYS A 107 -12.00 -13.73 15.28
CA LYS A 107 -12.83 -13.83 16.49
C LYS A 107 -13.87 -14.90 16.23
N ALA A 108 -13.69 -16.09 16.78
CA ALA A 108 -14.73 -17.10 16.71
C ALA A 108 -15.85 -16.68 17.67
N GLN A 109 -17.05 -16.49 17.11
CA GLN A 109 -18.23 -16.31 17.93
C GLN A 109 -18.76 -17.71 18.25
N LEU A 110 -18.66 -18.09 19.53
CA LEU A 110 -19.41 -19.23 20.04
C LEU A 110 -20.89 -18.86 19.98
N TYR A 111 -21.58 -19.25 18.92
CA TYR A 111 -23.03 -19.31 18.94
C TYR A 111 -23.41 -20.29 20.06
N LEU A 112 -24.34 -19.89 20.92
CA LEU A 112 -24.78 -20.55 22.16
C LEU A 112 -25.52 -21.89 21.91
N PHE A 113 -24.92 -22.78 21.11
CA PHE A 113 -25.41 -24.12 20.79
C PHE A 113 -24.29 -25.17 20.78
N HIS A 114 -23.13 -24.88 21.39
CA HIS A 114 -22.09 -25.88 21.61
C HIS A 114 -22.11 -26.36 23.07
N SER A 115 -23.24 -26.94 23.49
CA SER A 115 -23.15 -28.00 24.49
C SER A 115 -22.52 -29.22 23.81
N VAL A 116 -21.54 -29.82 24.47
CA VAL A 116 -20.82 -31.05 24.09
C VAL A 116 -19.61 -30.87 23.13
N PHE A 117 -18.48 -30.38 23.65
CA PHE A 117 -17.21 -31.08 23.42
C PHE A 117 -16.22 -30.80 24.55
N SER A 118 -16.14 -31.75 25.49
CA SER A 118 -15.10 -31.75 26.52
C SER A 118 -13.79 -32.17 25.87
N ARG A 119 -12.82 -31.24 25.75
CA ARG A 119 -11.47 -31.58 25.32
C ARG A 119 -10.79 -32.35 26.46
N HIS A 120 -10.74 -33.67 26.34
CA HIS A 120 -9.83 -34.49 27.13
C HIS A 120 -8.40 -34.18 26.68
N ALA A 121 -7.69 -33.41 27.49
CA ALA A 121 -6.24 -33.49 27.53
C ALA A 121 -5.90 -34.88 28.10
N LYS A 122 -5.44 -35.80 27.25
CA LYS A 122 -4.73 -36.99 27.73
C LYS A 122 -3.34 -36.55 28.17
N CYS A 123 -2.98 -37.04 29.35
CA CYS A 123 -1.76 -36.81 30.12
C CYS A 123 -0.48 -37.01 29.33
#